data_AF-A0A2V8PKY8-F1
#
_entry.id   AF-A0A2V8PKY8-F1
#
_cell.length_a   1.000
_cell.length_b   1.000
_cell.length_c   1.000
_cell.angle_alpha   90.00
_cell.angle_beta   90.00
_cell.angle_gamma   90.00
#
_symmetry.space_group_name_H-M   'P 1'
#
loop_
_entity.id
_entity.type
_entity.pdbx_description
1 polymer ?
#
loop_
_entity_poly.entity_id
_entity_poly.type
_entity_poly.pdbx_seq_one_letter_code
_entity_poly.pdbx_strand_id
1 'polypeptide(L)' 'FYEEVVLLDQPFIKDPAKTVGELVTEKIAKTGETVTIRRFARYKMGEGLEKRADDFGDEVAKLAGA' A
#
# COMPACT_ATOMS: atom_id res chain seq x y z
N PHE A 1 -0.39 -15.42 -1.46
CA PHE A 1 -1.80 -15.09 -1.11
C PHE A 1 -1.95 -14.55 0.30
N TYR A 2 -1.82 -15.35 1.37
CA TYR A 2 -2.00 -14.85 2.75
C TYR A 2 -0.97 -13.76 3.11
N GLU A 3 0.32 -13.99 2.83
CA GLU A 3 1.39 -13.01 3.05
C GLU A 3 1.29 -11.73 2.21
N GLU A 4 0.48 -11.72 1.15
CA GLU A 4 0.35 -10.55 0.26
C GLU A 4 -0.93 -9.75 0.56
N VAL A 5 -1.95 -10.40 1.12
CA VAL A 5 -3.30 -9.83 1.28
C VAL A 5 -3.65 -9.59 2.76
N VAL A 6 -3.09 -10.39 3.67
CA VAL A 6 -3.37 -10.28 5.11
C VAL A 6 -2.29 -9.42 5.77
N LEU A 7 -2.70 -8.29 6.35
CA LEU A 7 -1.79 -7.34 6.99
C LEU A 7 -0.87 -7.99 8.03
N LEU A 8 -1.38 -8.94 8.82
CA LEU A 8 -0.61 -9.57 9.90
C LEU A 8 0.48 -10.53 9.38
N ASP A 9 0.26 -11.14 8.22
CA ASP A 9 1.19 -12.10 7.60
C ASP A 9 2.17 -11.40 6.66
N GLN A 10 1.99 -10.10 6.39
CA GLN A 10 2.90 -9.33 5.56
C GLN A 10 4.25 -9.12 6.26
N PRO A 11 5.38 -9.18 5.52
CA PRO A 11 6.68 -8.78 6.03
C PRO A 11 6.67 -7.29 6.39
N PHE A 12 7.30 -6.94 7.50
CA PHE A 12 7.35 -5.56 7.96
C PHE A 12 8.31 -4.72 7.11
N ILE A 13 7.84 -3.57 6.62
CA ILE A 13 8.60 -2.73 5.67
C ILE A 13 9.96 -2.29 6.20
N LYS A 14 10.10 -2.06 7.52
CA LYS A 14 11.38 -1.64 8.12
C LYS A 14 12.29 -2.80 8.49
N ASP A 15 11.73 -4.00 8.66
CA ASP A 15 12.45 -5.21 9.03
C ASP A 15 11.74 -6.41 8.36
N PRO A 16 12.17 -6.80 7.15
CA PRO A 16 11.50 -7.84 6.38
C PRO A 16 11.74 -9.25 6.93
N ALA A 17 12.56 -9.41 7.97
CA ALA A 17 12.78 -10.69 8.63
C ALA A 17 11.63 -11.07 9.57
N LYS A 18 10.73 -10.13 9.86
CA LYS A 18 9.57 -10.33 10.74
C LYS A 18 8.28 -9.93 10.06
N THR A 19 7.21 -10.62 10.41
CA THR A 19 5.86 -10.25 10.02
C THR A 19 5.29 -9.12 10.90
N VAL A 20 4.26 -8.44 10.42
CA VAL A 20 3.54 -7.43 11.22
C VAL A 20 2.90 -8.07 12.47
N GLY A 21 2.43 -9.32 12.40
CA GLY A 21 1.88 -10.04 13.55
C GLY A 21 2.90 -10.30 14.66
N GLU A 22 4.12 -10.69 14.28
CA GLU A 22 5.23 -10.85 15.22
C GLU A 22 5.61 -9.52 15.88
N LEU A 23 5.65 -8.44 15.11
CA LEU A 23 5.89 -7.09 15.63
C LEU A 23 4.84 -6.67 16.67
N VAL A 24 3.55 -6.95 16.41
CA VAL A 24 2.46 -6.67 17.35
C VAL A 24 2.66 -7.46 18.65
N THR A 25 3.03 -8.74 18.55
CA THR A 25 3.28 -9.60 19.70
C THR A 25 4.47 -9.13 20.54
N GLU A 26 5.57 -8.75 19.89
CA GLU A 26 6.74 -8.17 20.57
C GLU A 26 6.38 -6.86 21.29
N LYS A 27 5.51 -6.04 20.70
CA LYS A 27 5.03 -4.82 21.36
C LYS A 27 4.15 -5.14 22.56
N ILE A 28 3.24 -6.10 22.47
CA ILE A 28 2.43 -6.54 23.62
C ILE A 28 3.35 -6.95 24.77
N ALA A 29 4.37 -7.77 24.49
CA ALA A 29 5.33 -8.22 25.50
C ALA A 29 6.13 -7.06 26.13
N LYS A 30 6.49 -6.04 25.36
CA LYS A 30 7.23 -4.87 25.85
C LYS A 30 6.39 -3.87 26.64
N THR A 31 5.12 -3.70 26.26
CA THR A 31 4.24 -2.67 26.85
C THR A 31 3.39 -3.23 27.99
N GLY A 32 3.18 -4.54 28.05
CA GLY A 32 2.30 -5.20 29.04
C GLY A 32 0.81 -5.01 28.77
N GLU A 33 0.45 -4.35 27.66
CA GLU A 33 -0.93 -4.06 27.26
C GLU A 33 -1.31 -4.82 25.99
N THR A 34 -2.59 -5.15 25.85
CA THR A 34 -3.11 -5.81 24.66
C THR A 34 -3.23 -4.83 23.49
N VAL A 35 -2.49 -5.10 22.42
CA VAL A 35 -2.53 -4.34 21.17
C VAL A 35 -3.29 -5.15 20.13
N THR A 36 -4.34 -4.58 19.54
CA THR A 36 -5.15 -5.26 18.52
C THR A 36 -5.47 -4.31 17.37
N ILE A 37 -5.21 -4.76 16.14
CA ILE A 37 -5.57 -4.02 14.92
C ILE A 37 -7.01 -4.37 14.57
N ARG A 38 -7.95 -3.44 14.78
CA ARG A 38 -9.38 -3.68 14.48
C ARG A 38 -9.73 -3.41 13.02
N ARG A 39 -9.34 -2.24 12.50
CA ARG A 39 -9.64 -1.78 11.14
C ARG A 39 -8.51 -0.90 10.64
N PHE A 40 -8.20 -1.00 9.35
CA PHE A 40 -7.29 -0.10 8.66
C PHE A 40 -7.88 0.23 7.29
N ALA A 41 -7.50 1.39 6.75
CA ALA A 41 -7.84 1.79 5.40
C ALA A 41 -6.57 2.36 4.74
N ARG A 42 -6.35 2.01 3.47
CA ARG A 42 -5.28 2.58 2.65
C ARG A 42 -5.93 3.40 1.56
N TYR A 43 -5.72 4.72 1.60
CA TYR A 43 -6.15 5.60 0.52
C TYR A 43 -4.98 5.84 -0.42
N LYS A 44 -5.20 5.62 -1.71
CA LYS A 44 -4.27 6.00 -2.77
C LYS A 44 -4.94 7.05 -3.65
N MET A 45 -4.23 8.13 -3.97
CA MET A 45 -4.76 9.13 -4.90
C MET A 45 -4.93 8.48 -6.29
N GLY A 46 -6.12 8.63 -6.87
CA GLY A 46 -6.46 8.01 -8.15
C GLY A 46 -6.82 6.52 -8.09
N GLU A 47 -7.08 5.97 -6.91
CA GLU A 47 -7.60 4.60 -6.79
C GLU A 47 -8.96 4.48 -7.49
N GLY A 48 -9.06 3.57 -8.46
CA GLY A 48 -10.27 3.37 -9.26
C GLY A 48 -10.48 4.37 -10.41
N LEU A 49 -9.57 5.33 -10.63
CA LEU A 49 -9.61 6.20 -11.81
C LEU A 49 -8.76 5.60 -12.93
N GLU A 50 -9.32 5.44 -14.12
CA GLU A 50 -8.53 5.16 -15.32
C GLU A 50 -7.63 6.37 -15.61
N LYS A 51 -6.31 6.13 -15.65
CA LYS A 51 -5.34 7.17 -15.97
C LYS A 51 -5.57 7.57 -17.42
N ARG A 52 -5.92 8.84 -17.63
CA ARG A 52 -6.08 9.39 -18.98
C ARG A 52 -4.73 9.26 -19.70
N ALA A 53 -4.72 8.45 -20.76
CA ALA A 53 -3.57 8.25 -21.62
C ALA A 53 -3.68 9.19 -22.82
N ASP A 54 -3.61 10.50 -22.55
CA ASP A 54 -3.47 11.47 -23.62
C ASP A 54 -2.01 11.40 -24.10
N ASP A 55 -1.80 10.85 -25.29
CA ASP A 55 -0.49 10.81 -25.90
C ASP A 55 -0.17 12.22 -26.42
N PHE A 56 0.63 12.95 -25.64
CA PHE A 56 1.00 14.34 -25.90
C PHE A 56 1.61 14.53 -27.30
N GLY A 57 2.24 13.49 -27.87
CA GLY A 57 2.78 13.53 -29.23
C GLY A 57 1.70 13.66 -30.30
N ASP A 58 0.56 13.00 -30.11
CA ASP A 58 -0.59 13.01 -31.02
C ASP A 58 -1.32 14.37 -30.99
N GLU A 59 -1.34 15.03 -29.83
CA GLU A 59 -1.90 16.38 -29.66
C GLU A 59 -1.01 17.43 -30.34
N VAL A 60 0.30 17.35 -30.17
CA VAL A 60 1.27 18.25 -30.83
C VAL A 60 1.24 18.09 -32.34
N ALA A 61 1.13 16.87 -32.87
CA ALA A 61 1.04 16.62 -34.31
C ALA A 61 -0.22 17.23 -34.93
N LYS A 62 -1.35 17.25 -34.20
CA LYS A 62 -2.62 17.86 -34.66
C LYS A 62 -2.57 19.39 -34.61
N LEU A 63 -1.81 19.97 -33.69
CA LEU A 63 -1.67 21.42 -33.58
C LEU A 63 -0.62 22.01 -34.53
N ALA A 64 0.47 21.27 -34.81
CA ALA A 64 1.56 21.70 -35.68
C ALA A 64 1.34 21.39 -37.18
N GLY A 65 0.25 20.70 -37.52
CA GLY A 65 -0.10 20.25 -38.87
C GLY A 65 -1.16 21.08 -39.61
N ALA A 66 -1.36 22.36 -39.24
CA ALA A 66 -2.17 23.34 -39.96
C ALA A 66 -1.30 24.46 -40.54
#